data_AF-A0A6N2S542-F1
#
_entry.id   AF-A0A6N2S542-F1
#
_cell.length_a   1.000
_cell.length_b   1.000
_cell.length_c   1.000
_cell.angle_alpha   90.00
_cell.angle_beta   90.00
_cell.angle_gamma   90.00
#
_symmetry.space_group_name_H-M   'P 1'
#
loop_
_entity.id
_entity.type
_entity.pdbx_description
1 polymer ?
#
loop_
_entity_poly.entity_id
_entity_poly.type
_entity_poly.pdbx_seq_one_letter_code
_entity_poly.pdbx_strand_id
1 'polypeptide(L)' 'MEQRETIKSKKRIVIKVGTTTITHKETGTLIWKSLRNL' A
#
# COMPACT_ATOMS: atom_id res chain seq x y z
N MET A 1 12.71 -15.61 3.41
CA MET A 1 13.36 -15.39 2.09
C MET A 1 12.42 -15.66 0.92
N GLU A 2 11.57 -16.69 1.01
CA GLU A 2 10.68 -17.15 -0.07
C GLU A 2 9.72 -16.08 -0.64
N GLN A 3 9.04 -15.29 0.20
CA GLN A 3 8.07 -14.29 -0.25
C GLN A 3 8.67 -13.19 -1.15
N ARG A 4 9.92 -12.78 -0.89
CA ARG A 4 10.62 -11.75 -1.69
C ARG A 4 10.89 -12.24 -3.10
N GLU A 5 11.36 -13.47 -3.23
CA GLU A 5 11.64 -14.10 -4.52
C GLU A 5 10.33 -14.38 -5.29
N THR A 6 9.29 -14.83 -4.59
CA THR A 6 7.95 -15.00 -5.17
C THR A 6 7.41 -13.68 -5.74
N ILE A 7 7.54 -12.55 -5.04
CA ILE A 7 7.11 -11.24 -5.53
C ILE A 7 7.94 -10.80 -6.75
N LYS A 8 9.27 -10.92 -6.69
CA LYS A 8 10.17 -10.52 -7.79
C LYS A 8 9.89 -11.26 -9.10
N SER A 9 9.49 -12.53 -9.02
CA SER A 9 9.21 -13.35 -10.19
C SER A 9 7.92 -12.95 -10.96
N LYS A 10 7.05 -12.12 -10.36
CA LYS A 10 5.78 -11.73 -10.99
C LYS A 10 5.98 -10.56 -11.96
N LYS A 11 5.51 -10.75 -13.20
CA LYS A 11 5.49 -9.70 -14.24
C LYS A 11 4.64 -8.48 -13.87
N ARG A 12 3.58 -8.67 -13.08
CA ARG A 12 2.71 -7.59 -12.57
C ARG A 12 2.24 -7.93 -11.17
N ILE A 13 2.25 -6.94 -10.29
CA ILE A 13 1.80 -7.05 -8.90
C ILE A 13 0.68 -6.02 -8.71
N VAL A 14 -0.43 -6.44 -8.11
CA VAL A 14 -1.51 -5.56 -7.67
C VAL A 14 -1.49 -5.57 -6.15
N ILE A 15 -1.31 -4.40 -5.54
CA ILE A 15 -1.31 -4.25 -4.08
C ILE A 15 -2.62 -3.60 -3.67
N LYS A 16 -3.42 -4.32 -2.87
CA LYS A 16 -4.63 -3.77 -2.28
C LYS A 16 -4.25 -3.02 -1.00
N VAL A 17 -4.59 -1.74 -0.94
CA VAL A 17 -4.37 -0.90 0.24
C VAL A 17 -5.72 -0.58 0.87
N GLY A 18 -5.81 -0.70 2.19
CA GLY A 18 -7.02 -0.37 2.93
C GLY A 18 -7.23 1.15 3.02
N THR A 19 -8.48 1.59 3.08
CA THR A 19 -8.82 3.01 3.25
C THR A 19 -8.22 3.57 4.53
N THR A 20 -8.25 2.80 5.63
CA THR A 20 -7.63 3.15 6.92
C THR A 20 -6.12 3.40 6.84
N THR A 21 -5.43 2.92 5.81
CA THR A 21 -3.99 3.16 5.60
C THR A 21 -3.73 4.53 4.93
N ILE A 22 -4.69 5.04 4.17
CA ILE A 22 -4.56 6.28 3.38
C ILE A 22 -5.42 7.43 3.89
N THR A 23 -6.27 7.22 4.90
CA THR A 23 -7.14 8.27 5.47
C THR A 23 -6.95 8.45 6.97
N HIS A 24 -7.02 9.69 7.44
CA HIS A 24 -7.13 10.01 8.86
C HIS A 24 -8.46 9.47 9.41
N LYS A 25 -8.41 8.68 10.49
CA LYS A 25 -9.60 8.03 11.05
C LYS A 25 -10.66 9.02 11.55
N GLU A 26 -10.21 10.16 12.06
CA GLU A 26 -11.08 11.17 12.67
C GLU A 26 -11.77 12.07 11.65
N THR A 27 -11.06 12.46 10.58
CA THR A 27 -11.55 13.42 9.59
C THR A 27 -11.95 12.79 8.25
N GLY A 28 -11.56 11.52 8.01
CA GLY A 28 -11.75 10.83 6.73
C GLY A 28 -10.90 11.37 5.58
N THR A 29 -10.05 12.36 5.84
CA THR A 29 -9.23 13.02 4.81
C THR A 29 -8.00 12.19 4.46
N LEU A 30 -7.49 12.37 3.24
CA LEU A 30 -6.30 11.65 2.77
C LEU A 30 -5.04 12.05 3.56
N ILE A 31 -4.24 11.03 3.90
CA ILE A 31 -2.91 11.19 4.49
C ILE A 31 -1.91 11.32 3.35
N TRP A 32 -1.53 12.57 3.03
CA TRP A 32 -0.57 12.86 1.96
C TRP A 32 0.79 12.17 2.14
N LYS A 33 1.24 12.00 3.39
CA LYS A 33 2.49 11.30 3.70
C LYS A 33 2.41 9.81 3.35
N SER A 34 1.28 9.15 3.58
CA SER A 34 1.08 7.74 3.24
C SER A 34 1.08 7.54 1.72
N LEU A 35 0.44 8.45 0.98
CA LEU A 35 0.40 8.42 -0.48
C LEU A 35 1.77 8.65 -1.15
N ARG A 36 2.66 9.43 -0.54
CA ARG A 36 3.99 9.69 -1.09
C ARG A 36 4.89 8.45 -1.15
N ASN A 37 4.68 7.50 -0.22
CA ASN A 37 5.51 6.30 -0.08
C ASN A 37 4.87 5.05 -0.68
N LEU A 38 3.73 5.22 -1.38
CA LEU A 38 3.05 4.19 -2.16
C LEU A 38 3.61 4.15 -3.58
#